data_AF-A0AAX0RYD8-F1
#
_entry.id   AF-A0AAX0RYD8-F1
#
_cell.length_a   1.000
_cell.length_b   1.000
_cell.length_c   1.000
_cell.angle_alpha   90.00
_cell.angle_beta   90.00
_cell.angle_gamma   90.00
#
_symmetry.space_group_name_H-M   'P 1'
#
loop_
_entity.id
_entity.type
_entity.pdbx_description
1 polymer ?
#
loop_
_entity_poly.entity_id
_entity_poly.type
_entity_poly.pdbx_seq_one_letter_code
_entity_poly.pdbx_strand_id
1 'polypeptide(L)'
;MNVTEFQQWVRDYYEARGWSELDIFIRIGFLAEETGEVARAIRSLEIGRDRPDEVSGSFEENKQELTEELGDVLGNLIVIANKYNIPLEEVFNAHKKKLSERYSNANSV
;
A
#
# COMPACT_ATOMS: atom_id res chain seq x y z
N MET A 1 6.79 10.81 -12.16
CA MET A 1 7.15 9.39 -12.12
C MET A 1 5.92 8.58 -12.48
N ASN A 2 6.01 7.71 -13.49
CA ASN A 2 4.96 6.74 -13.81
C ASN A 2 5.11 5.47 -12.97
N VAL A 3 4.16 4.54 -13.06
CA VAL A 3 4.15 3.33 -12.24
C VAL A 3 5.37 2.44 -12.48
N THR A 4 5.80 2.33 -13.73
CA THR A 4 6.95 1.52 -14.13
C THR A 4 8.26 2.14 -13.62
N GLU A 5 8.41 3.46 -13.74
CA GLU A 5 9.53 4.21 -13.16
C GLU A 5 9.58 4.05 -11.63
N PHE A 6 8.41 4.07 -10.97
CA PHE A 6 8.36 3.90 -9.52
C PHE A 6 8.71 2.48 -9.09
N GLN A 7 8.17 1.47 -9.78
CA GLN A 7 8.50 0.07 -9.51
C GLN A 7 10.01 -0.20 -9.67
N GLN A 8 10.64 0.40 -10.69
CA GLN A 8 12.08 0.33 -10.90
C GLN A 8 12.85 1.04 -9.77
N TRP A 9 12.43 2.24 -9.39
CA TRP A 9 13.05 2.97 -8.28
C TRP A 9 13.00 2.16 -6.97
N VAL A 10 11.87 1.53 -6.66
CA VAL A 10 11.74 0.65 -5.47
C VAL A 10 12.68 -0.53 -5.56
N ARG A 11 12.78 -1.17 -6.73
CA ARG A 11 13.73 -2.27 -6.97
C ARG A 11 15.15 -1.83 -6.65
N ASP A 12 15.63 -0.76 -7.29
CA ASP A 12 17.00 -0.28 -7.15
C ASP A 12 17.29 0.14 -5.70
N TYR A 13 16.34 0.83 -5.06
CA TYR A 13 16.49 1.31 -3.69
C TYR A 13 16.60 0.17 -2.66
N TYR A 14 15.85 -0.91 -2.87
CA TYR A 14 15.81 -2.08 -1.98
C TYR A 14 16.98 -3.04 -2.25
N GLU A 15 17.35 -3.25 -3.51
CA GLU A 15 18.53 -4.07 -3.88
C GLU A 15 19.81 -3.45 -3.31
N ALA A 16 19.98 -2.13 -3.42
CA ALA A 16 21.14 -1.41 -2.86
C ALA A 16 21.30 -1.57 -1.33
N ARG A 17 20.24 -1.97 -0.63
CA ARG A 17 20.22 -2.19 0.83
C ARG A 17 20.20 -3.66 1.24
N GLY A 18 20.25 -4.58 0.27
CA GLY A 18 20.11 -6.02 0.51
C GLY A 18 18.72 -6.42 1.02
N TRP A 19 17.74 -5.52 0.90
CA TRP A 19 16.39 -5.75 1.38
C TRP A 19 15.62 -6.69 0.45
N SER A 20 15.94 -6.74 -0.85
CA SER A 20 15.36 -7.69 -1.81
C SER A 20 15.47 -9.16 -1.37
N GLU A 21 16.50 -9.49 -0.59
CA GLU A 21 16.82 -10.85 -0.15
C GLU A 21 16.01 -11.31 1.07
N LEU A 22 15.24 -10.42 1.69
CA LEU A 22 14.40 -10.80 2.82
C LEU A 22 13.37 -11.87 2.41
N ASP A 23 13.18 -12.83 3.32
CA ASP A 23 12.23 -13.92 3.16
C ASP A 23 10.80 -13.38 2.94
N ILE A 24 10.03 -14.06 2.09
CA ILE A 24 8.66 -13.59 1.75
C ILE A 24 7.74 -13.56 2.97
N PHE A 25 7.92 -14.44 3.95
CA PHE A 25 7.12 -14.44 5.17
C PHE A 25 7.41 -13.22 6.05
N ILE A 26 8.64 -12.71 6.03
CA ILE A 26 8.98 -11.43 6.68
C ILE A 26 8.27 -10.28 5.96
N ARG A 27 8.25 -10.30 4.63
CA ARG A 27 7.57 -9.26 3.82
C ARG A 27 6.06 -9.21 4.03
N ILE A 28 5.42 -10.36 4.19
CA ILE A 28 3.99 -10.40 4.54
C ILE A 28 3.76 -9.86 5.96
N GLY A 29 4.69 -10.06 6.88
CA GLY A 29 4.67 -9.43 8.22
C GLY A 29 4.64 -7.90 8.12
N PHE A 30 5.59 -7.30 7.40
CA PHE A 30 5.62 -5.86 7.18
C PHE A 30 4.35 -5.34 6.50
N LEU A 31 3.87 -6.01 5.44
CA LEU A 31 2.61 -5.62 4.80
C LEU A 31 1.42 -5.59 5.78
N ALA A 32 1.36 -6.54 6.72
CA ALA A 32 0.32 -6.57 7.75
C ALA A 32 0.48 -5.43 8.76
N GLU A 33 1.71 -5.11 9.15
CA GLU A 33 2.04 -3.96 10.01
C GLU A 33 1.59 -2.66 9.35
N GLU A 34 2.01 -2.37 8.11
CA GLU A 34 1.64 -1.12 7.42
C GLU A 34 0.13 -1.00 7.19
N THR A 35 -0.56 -2.12 6.95
CA THR A 35 -2.03 -2.11 6.84
C THR A 35 -2.69 -1.74 8.17
N GLY A 36 -2.09 -2.17 9.29
CA GLY A 36 -2.51 -1.79 10.63
C GLY A 36 -2.29 -0.30 10.89
N GLU A 37 -1.16 0.24 10.45
CA GLU A 37 -0.82 1.67 10.53
C GLU A 37 -1.81 2.53 9.72
N VAL A 38 -2.15 2.12 8.49
CA VAL A 38 -3.22 2.76 7.68
C VAL A 38 -4.54 2.78 8.44
N ALA A 39 -4.96 1.65 9.03
CA ALA A 39 -6.19 1.60 9.81
C ALA A 39 -6.16 2.55 11.01
N ARG A 40 -4.99 2.69 11.63
CA ARG A 40 -4.77 3.59 12.76
C ARG A 40 -4.81 5.06 12.33
N ALA A 41 -4.23 5.42 11.19
CA ALA A 41 -4.27 6.77 10.62
C ALA A 41 -5.70 7.19 10.23
N ILE A 42 -6.46 6.29 9.58
CA ILE A 42 -7.88 6.53 9.27
C ILE A 42 -8.69 6.75 10.55
N ARG A 43 -8.47 5.92 11.58
CA ARG A 43 -9.18 6.08 12.87
C ARG A 43 -8.91 7.45 13.49
N SER A 44 -7.65 7.89 13.49
CA SER A 44 -7.27 9.23 13.97
C SER A 44 -7.97 10.34 13.19
N LEU A 45 -8.06 10.20 11.86
CA LEU A 45 -8.68 11.20 10.97
C LEU A 45 -10.20 11.30 11.15
N GLU A 46 -10.90 10.17 11.30
CA GLU A 46 -12.36 10.10 11.23
C GLU A 46 -13.04 10.28 12.61
N ILE A 47 -12.56 9.55 13.61
CA ILE A 47 -13.22 9.46 14.93
C ILE A 47 -12.32 9.83 16.09
N GLY A 48 -11.06 10.19 15.80
CA GLY A 48 -10.04 10.45 16.79
C GLY A 48 -9.65 9.19 17.58
N ARG A 49 -8.84 9.40 18.62
CA ARG A 49 -8.38 8.34 19.49
C ARG A 49 -8.76 8.64 20.93
N ASP A 50 -9.48 7.69 21.53
CA ASP A 50 -9.86 7.75 22.94
C ASP A 50 -8.64 7.35 23.82
N ARG A 51 -7.63 8.23 23.82
CA ARG A 51 -6.43 8.11 24.63
C ARG A 51 -6.19 9.43 25.36
N PRO A 52 -6.19 9.43 26.71
CA PRO A 52 -6.07 10.66 27.50
C PRO A 52 -4.72 11.37 27.34
N ASP A 53 -3.71 10.70 26.80
CA ASP A 53 -2.35 11.18 26.55
C ASP A 53 -2.09 11.61 25.09
N GLU A 54 -3.05 11.41 24.18
CA GLU A 54 -2.85 11.63 22.74
C GLU A 54 -3.40 13.00 22.31
N VAL A 55 -2.53 13.86 21.82
CA VAL A 55 -2.93 15.17 21.27
C VAL A 55 -3.50 14.94 19.88
N SER A 56 -4.77 15.31 19.67
CA SER A 56 -5.38 15.25 18.34
C SER A 56 -4.61 16.16 17.37
N GLY A 57 -3.98 15.55 16.36
CA GLY A 57 -3.39 16.27 15.23
C GLY A 57 -4.46 17.00 14.43
N SER A 58 -4.04 18.05 13.73
CA SER A 58 -4.88 18.72 12.72
C SER A 58 -5.24 17.75 11.59
N PHE A 59 -6.28 18.10 10.83
CA PHE A 59 -6.69 17.31 9.67
C PHE A 59 -5.56 17.12 8.66
N GLU A 60 -4.77 18.16 8.38
CA GLU A 60 -3.66 18.07 7.43
C GLU A 60 -2.52 17.18 7.95
N GLU A 61 -2.24 17.19 9.26
CA GLU A 61 -1.26 16.27 9.86
C GLU A 61 -1.73 14.82 9.76
N ASN A 62 -2.98 14.54 10.11
CA ASN A 62 -3.54 13.18 10.03
C ASN A 62 -3.64 12.69 8.57
N LYS A 63 -3.91 13.59 7.61
CA LYS A 63 -3.93 13.27 6.18
C LYS A 63 -2.53 13.01 5.63
N GLN A 64 -1.52 13.75 6.11
CA GLN A 64 -0.13 13.51 5.77
C GLN A 64 0.30 12.13 6.27
N GLU A 65 -0.01 11.80 7.53
CA GLU A 65 0.24 10.47 8.11
C GLU A 65 -0.43 9.38 7.26
N LEU A 66 -1.73 9.52 6.95
CA LEU A 66 -2.42 8.55 6.07
C LEU A 66 -1.74 8.41 4.69
N THR A 67 -1.22 9.51 4.13
CA THR A 67 -0.53 9.47 2.84
C THR A 67 0.78 8.68 2.92
N GLU A 68 1.52 8.81 4.02
CA GLU A 68 2.74 8.05 4.30
C GLU A 68 2.43 6.56 4.45
N GLU A 69 1.47 6.20 5.31
CA GLU A 69 1.11 4.80 5.56
C GLU A 69 0.56 4.08 4.30
N LEU A 70 -0.21 4.80 3.46
CA LEU A 70 -0.64 4.27 2.16
C LEU A 70 0.56 4.02 1.23
N GLY A 71 1.57 4.88 1.32
CA GLY A 71 2.84 4.71 0.61
C GLY A 71 3.59 3.47 1.06
N ASP A 72 3.63 3.19 2.35
CA ASP A 72 4.33 2.02 2.92
C ASP A 72 3.64 0.70 2.56
N VAL A 73 2.30 0.67 2.56
CA VAL A 73 1.53 -0.47 2.01
C VAL A 73 1.85 -0.67 0.53
N LEU A 74 1.84 0.40 -0.28
CA LEU A 74 2.14 0.32 -1.69
C LEU A 74 3.58 -0.16 -1.94
N GLY A 75 4.55 0.33 -1.16
CA GLY A 75 5.95 -0.09 -1.23
C GLY A 75 6.11 -1.58 -0.99
N ASN A 76 5.46 -2.12 0.05
CA ASN A 76 5.47 -3.56 0.33
C ASN A 76 4.84 -4.39 -0.80
N LEU A 77 3.73 -3.94 -1.38
CA LEU A 77 3.12 -4.60 -2.56
C LEU A 77 4.06 -4.61 -3.76
N ILE A 78 4.78 -3.50 -4.02
CA ILE A 78 5.76 -3.41 -5.10
C ILE A 78 6.94 -4.34 -4.86
N VAL A 79 7.43 -4.45 -3.63
CA VAL A 79 8.51 -5.38 -3.28
C VAL A 79 8.09 -6.82 -3.55
N ILE A 80 6.86 -7.20 -3.20
CA ILE A 80 6.30 -8.52 -3.50
C ILE A 80 6.22 -8.74 -5.02
N ALA A 81 5.68 -7.77 -5.76
CA ALA A 81 5.59 -7.84 -7.22
C ALA A 81 6.99 -8.01 -7.86
N ASN A 82 7.98 -7.25 -7.39
CA ASN A 82 9.36 -7.34 -7.84
C ASN A 82 9.98 -8.71 -7.57
N LYS A 83 9.73 -9.31 -6.39
CA LYS A 83 10.23 -10.65 -6.02
C LYS A 83 9.75 -11.75 -6.98
N TYR A 84 8.51 -11.63 -7.45
CA TYR A 84 7.90 -12.58 -8.41
C TYR A 84 8.00 -12.14 -9.87
N ASN A 85 8.74 -11.06 -10.15
CA ASN A 85 8.86 -10.47 -11.48
C ASN A 85 7.52 -10.15 -12.15
N ILE A 86 6.57 -9.62 -11.38
CA ILE A 86 5.24 -9.20 -11.83
C ILE A 86 5.28 -7.70 -12.13
N PRO A 87 4.99 -7.25 -13.36
CA PRO A 87 4.83 -5.83 -13.67
C PRO A 87 3.61 -5.25 -12.93
N LEU A 88 3.76 -4.09 -12.28
CA LEU A 88 2.65 -3.49 -11.53
C LEU A 88 1.50 -3.04 -12.44
N GLU A 89 1.81 -2.69 -13.70
CA GLU A 89 0.79 -2.45 -14.73
C GLU A 89 -0.09 -3.68 -14.97
N GLU A 90 0.47 -4.90 -14.91
CA GLU A 90 -0.29 -6.14 -15.04
C GLU A 90 -1.28 -6.30 -13.88
N VAL A 91 -0.85 -6.00 -12.65
CA VAL A 91 -1.70 -6.01 -11.45
C VAL A 91 -2.88 -5.06 -11.61
N PHE A 92 -2.63 -3.82 -12.06
CA PHE A 92 -3.67 -2.81 -12.28
C PHE A 92 -4.66 -3.22 -13.37
N ASN A 93 -4.16 -3.73 -14.49
CA ASN A 93 -4.99 -4.18 -15.60
C ASN A 93 -5.85 -5.38 -15.20
N ALA A 94 -5.28 -6.35 -14.48
CA ALA A 94 -6.01 -7.51 -13.98
C ALA A 94 -7.13 -7.09 -13.01
N HIS A 95 -6.85 -6.16 -12.09
CA HIS A 95 -7.85 -5.64 -11.16
C HIS A 95 -8.98 -4.88 -11.88
N LYS A 96 -8.63 -3.99 -12.82
CA LYS A 96 -9.60 -3.25 -13.62
C LYS A 96 -10.51 -4.19 -14.42
N LYS A 97 -9.93 -5.17 -15.13
CA LYS A 97 -10.67 -6.17 -15.89
C LYS A 97 -11.68 -6.93 -15.01
N LYS A 98 -11.23 -7.42 -13.85
CA LYS A 98 -12.08 -8.13 -12.88
C LYS A 98 -13.27 -7.30 -12.41
N LEU A 99 -13.07 -6.02 -12.11
CA LEU A 99 -14.16 -5.11 -11.73
C LEU A 99 -15.12 -4.87 -12.90
N SER A 100 -14.59 -4.59 -14.09
CA SER A 100 -15.40 -4.36 -15.28
C SER A 100 -16.29 -5.56 -15.61
N GLU A 101 -15.75 -6.78 -15.54
CA GLU A 101 -16.53 -8.01 -15.77
C GLU A 101 -17.61 -8.23 -14.70
N ARG A 102 -17.28 -7.97 -13.42
CA ARG A 102 -18.21 -8.14 -12.30
C ARG A 102 -19.45 -7.25 -12.43
N TYR A 103 -19.27 -6.00 -12.87
CA TYR A 103 -20.37 -5.03 -12.95
C TYR A 103 -21.00 -4.92 -14.35
N SER A 104 -20.35 -5.38 -15.42
CA SER A 104 -20.99 -5.51 -16.74
C SER A 104 -22.07 -6.60 -16.73
N ASN A 105 -21.87 -7.69 -15.98
CA ASN A 105 -22.85 -8.76 -15.81
C ASN A 105 -23.94 -8.42 -14.77
N ALA A 106 -23.73 -7.43 -13.90
CA ALA A 106 -24.69 -7.02 -12.87
C ALA A 106 -25.80 -6.10 -13.41
N ASN A 107 -25.59 -5.46 -14.56
CA ASN A 107 -26.58 -4.62 -15.25
C ASN A 107 -27.43 -5.40 -16.28
N SER A 108 -27.36 -6.74 -16.27
CA SER A 108 -28.08 -7.63 -17.19
C SER A 108 -29.28 -8.34 -16.54
N VAL A 109 -29.78 -7.86 -15.40
CA VAL A 109 -30.95 -8.40 -14.68
C VAL A 109 -31.99 -7.31 -14.48
#